data_AF-A0A9D4ND91-F1
#
_entry.id   AF-A0A9D4ND91-F1
#
_cell.length_a   1.000
_cell.length_b   1.000
_cell.length_c   1.000
_cell.angle_alpha   90.00
_cell.angle_beta   90.00
_cell.angle_gamma   90.00
#
_symmetry.space_group_name_H-M   'P 1'
#
loop_
_entity.id
_entity.type
_entity.pdbx_description
1 polymer ?
#
loop_
_entity_poly.entity_id
_entity_poly.type
_entity_poly.pdbx_seq_one_letter_code
_entity_poly.pdbx_strand_id
1 'polypeptide(L)'
;MKPNSVYGVKFSELIALKQAEAESAKIRQKYTQQKAALLKHKAESEANFQVLSQQKAFEAAAAEIKHEALMACEKLWSRLDERYGKGEIVHQSITRRIESFPQLTYKDSKIGMSLLPANANDYEKKHIVSFPPFTAFVEFIREQATICKL
;
A
#
# COMPACT_ATOMS: atom_id res chain seq x y z
N MET A 1 42.80 -8.29 -95.16
CA MET A 1 43.00 -7.74 -93.80
C MET A 1 41.67 -7.17 -93.32
N LYS A 2 41.03 -7.75 -92.30
CA LYS A 2 39.77 -7.21 -91.75
C LYS A 2 40.10 -6.18 -90.67
N PRO A 3 39.55 -4.96 -90.72
CA PRO A 3 39.82 -3.95 -89.70
C PRO A 3 39.23 -4.39 -88.36
N ASN A 4 40.08 -4.46 -87.35
CA ASN A 4 39.73 -4.80 -85.98
C ASN A 4 38.70 -3.81 -85.41
N SER A 5 37.59 -4.34 -84.90
CA SER A 5 36.50 -3.63 -84.23
C SER A 5 36.92 -3.14 -82.84
N VAL A 6 37.84 -2.17 -82.79
CA VAL A 6 38.31 -1.53 -81.55
C VAL A 6 37.17 -0.78 -80.83
N TYR A 7 36.16 -0.33 -81.57
CA TYR A 7 35.02 0.43 -81.02
C TYR A 7 33.98 -0.42 -80.30
N GLY A 8 33.74 -1.66 -80.76
CA GLY A 8 32.77 -2.57 -80.12
C GLY A 8 33.22 -3.07 -78.75
N VAL A 9 34.53 -3.31 -78.57
CA VAL A 9 35.11 -3.80 -77.31
C VAL A 9 35.03 -2.72 -76.21
N LYS A 10 35.28 -1.45 -76.56
CA LYS A 10 35.19 -0.31 -75.62
C LYS A 10 33.75 -0.04 -75.13
N PHE A 11 32.75 -0.29 -75.97
CA PHE A 11 31.35 -0.10 -75.59
C PHE A 11 30.87 -1.18 -74.61
N SER A 12 31.25 -2.44 -74.83
CA SER A 12 30.95 -3.54 -73.88
C SER A 12 31.62 -3.33 -72.52
N GLU A 13 32.86 -2.83 -72.50
CA GLU A 13 33.56 -2.48 -71.25
C GLU A 13 32.85 -1.35 -70.49
N LEU A 14 32.36 -0.32 -71.19
CA LEU A 14 31.63 0.78 -70.57
C LEU A 14 30.34 0.31 -69.89
N ILE A 15 29.60 -0.61 -70.54
CA ILE A 15 28.38 -1.19 -69.97
C ILE A 15 28.71 -2.04 -68.74
N ALA A 16 29.74 -2.88 -68.84
CA ALA A 16 30.20 -3.71 -67.72
C ALA A 16 30.64 -2.85 -66.53
N LEU A 17 31.35 -1.74 -66.77
CA LEU A 17 31.72 -0.77 -65.74
C LEU A 17 30.49 -0.16 -65.06
N LYS A 18 29.50 0.29 -65.84
CA LYS A 18 28.26 0.87 -65.31
C LYS A 18 27.44 -0.14 -64.50
N GLN A 19 27.43 -1.40 -64.92
CA GLN A 19 26.80 -2.49 -64.18
C GLN A 19 27.55 -2.78 -62.88
N ALA A 20 28.88 -2.86 -62.91
CA ALA A 20 29.70 -3.03 -61.71
C ALA A 20 29.53 -1.85 -60.73
N GLU A 21 29.45 -0.62 -61.21
CA GLU A 21 29.12 0.57 -60.41
C GLU A 21 27.75 0.42 -59.76
N ALA A 22 26.72 0.05 -60.53
CA ALA A 22 25.36 -0.14 -60.03
C ALA A 22 25.25 -1.29 -59.03
N GLU A 23 25.94 -2.41 -59.26
CA GLU A 23 26.01 -3.54 -58.34
C GLU A 23 26.73 -3.17 -57.05
N SER A 24 27.86 -2.46 -57.14
CA SER A 24 28.56 -1.97 -55.96
C SER A 24 27.73 -0.96 -55.15
N ALA A 25 26.93 -0.12 -55.82
CA ALA A 25 26.01 0.80 -55.17
C ALA A 25 24.88 0.05 -54.45
N LYS A 26 24.32 -1.00 -55.04
CA LYS A 26 23.31 -1.87 -54.40
C LYS A 26 23.87 -2.54 -53.14
N ILE A 27 25.10 -3.07 -53.20
CA ILE A 27 25.76 -3.69 -52.04
C ILE A 27 25.94 -2.67 -50.92
N ARG A 28 26.47 -1.48 -51.24
CA ARG A 28 26.63 -0.38 -50.26
C ARG A 28 25.30 0.04 -49.67
N GLN A 29 24.25 0.18 -50.49
CA GLN A 29 22.91 0.53 -50.02
C GLN A 29 22.38 -0.53 -49.04
N LYS A 30 22.49 -1.82 -49.39
CA LYS A 30 22.05 -2.92 -48.52
C LYS A 30 22.80 -2.93 -47.19
N TYR A 31 24.11 -2.73 -47.22
CA TYR A 31 24.93 -2.62 -46.01
C TYR A 31 24.53 -1.41 -45.14
N THR A 32 24.34 -0.24 -45.75
CA THR A 32 23.89 0.97 -45.04
C THR A 32 22.50 0.78 -44.43
N GLN A 33 21.57 0.14 -45.15
CA GLN A 33 20.24 -0.19 -44.64
C GLN A 33 20.31 -1.14 -43.43
N GLN A 34 21.10 -2.21 -43.51
CA GLN A 34 21.29 -3.14 -42.40
C GLN A 34 21.92 -2.44 -41.18
N LYS A 35 22.93 -1.60 -41.39
CA LYS A 35 23.55 -0.82 -40.33
C LYS A 35 22.56 0.16 -39.68
N ALA A 36 21.73 0.84 -40.47
CA ALA A 36 20.68 1.74 -39.96
C ALA A 36 19.63 0.99 -39.14
N ALA A 37 19.20 -0.19 -39.58
CA ALA A 37 18.27 -1.03 -38.85
C ALA A 37 18.84 -1.50 -37.50
N LEU A 38 20.12 -1.93 -37.49
CA LEU A 38 20.80 -2.31 -36.26
C LEU A 38 20.96 -1.14 -35.28
N LEU A 39 21.29 0.06 -35.78
CA LEU A 39 21.38 1.25 -34.94
C LEU A 39 20.03 1.62 -34.33
N LYS A 40 18.95 1.52 -35.10
CA LYS A 40 17.59 1.76 -34.59
C LYS A 40 17.24 0.78 -33.47
N HIS A 41 17.43 -0.51 -33.71
CA HIS A 41 17.15 -1.54 -32.71
C HIS A 41 18.02 -1.39 -31.45
N LYS A 42 19.30 -1.02 -31.61
CA LYS A 42 20.18 -0.72 -30.49
C LYS A 42 19.65 0.44 -29.65
N ALA A 43 19.29 1.55 -30.29
CA ALA A 43 18.75 2.72 -29.61
C ALA A 43 17.42 2.41 -28.89
N GLU A 44 16.54 1.61 -29.52
CA GLU A 44 15.31 1.12 -28.91
C GLU A 44 15.60 0.28 -27.66
N SER A 45 16.54 -0.67 -27.73
CA SER A 45 16.93 -1.49 -26.58
C SER A 45 17.54 -0.68 -25.44
N GLU A 46 18.40 0.31 -25.74
CA GLU A 46 18.98 1.19 -24.74
C GLU A 46 17.91 2.04 -24.04
N ALA A 47 16.98 2.61 -24.81
CA ALA A 47 15.86 3.36 -24.25
C ALA A 47 14.96 2.49 -23.36
N ASN A 48 14.62 1.28 -23.83
CA ASN A 48 13.81 0.33 -23.07
C ASN A 48 14.50 -0.08 -21.77
N PHE A 49 15.81 -0.34 -21.81
CA PHE A 49 16.58 -0.67 -20.61
C PHE A 49 16.54 0.47 -19.58
N GLN A 50 16.69 1.72 -20.02
CA GLN A 50 16.66 2.88 -19.14
C GLN A 50 15.29 3.06 -18.46
N VAL A 51 14.19 2.91 -19.21
CA VAL A 51 12.83 2.96 -18.65
C VAL A 51 12.61 1.83 -17.64
N LEU A 52 13.01 0.61 -17.98
CA LEU A 52 12.89 -0.55 -17.09
C LEU A 52 13.72 -0.39 -15.82
N SER A 53 14.92 0.20 -15.90
CA SER A 53 15.74 0.43 -14.71
C SER A 53 15.09 1.45 -13.77
N GLN A 54 14.51 2.51 -14.32
CA GLN A 54 13.77 3.51 -13.54
C GLN A 54 12.50 2.91 -12.91
N GLN A 55 11.76 2.09 -13.67
CA GLN A 55 10.57 1.41 -13.17
C GLN A 55 10.92 0.48 -11.99
N LYS A 56 11.99 -0.31 -12.11
CA LYS A 56 12.46 -1.16 -11.01
C LYS A 56 12.90 -0.36 -9.78
N ALA A 57 13.54 0.80 -9.97
CA ALA A 57 13.93 1.65 -8.85
C ALA A 57 12.71 2.23 -8.11
N PHE A 58 11.67 2.64 -8.85
CA PHE A 58 10.42 3.09 -8.25
C PHE A 58 9.70 1.97 -7.49
N GLU A 59 9.66 0.78 -8.06
CA GLU A 59 9.05 -0.39 -7.42
C GLU A 59 9.81 -0.80 -6.15
N ALA A 60 11.15 -0.77 -6.17
CA ALA A 60 11.97 -1.02 -4.99
C ALA A 60 11.69 0.01 -3.88
N ALA A 61 11.64 1.30 -4.20
CA ALA A 61 11.29 2.34 -3.23
C ALA A 61 9.88 2.16 -2.66
N ALA A 62 8.90 1.77 -3.49
CA ALA A 62 7.55 1.47 -3.01
C ALA A 62 7.51 0.23 -2.09
N ALA A 63 8.32 -0.80 -2.39
CA ALA A 63 8.44 -1.99 -1.56
C ALA A 63 9.07 -1.68 -0.21
N GLU A 64 10.05 -0.78 -0.15
CA GLU A 64 10.66 -0.32 1.11
C GLU A 64 9.63 0.37 2.01
N ILE A 65 8.84 1.31 1.48
CA ILE A 65 7.76 1.97 2.24
C ILE A 65 6.78 0.94 2.81
N LYS A 66 6.37 -0.03 1.99
CA LYS A 66 5.46 -1.10 2.42
C LYS A 66 6.09 -1.94 3.54
N HIS A 67 7.35 -2.31 3.40
CA HIS A 67 8.07 -3.09 4.39
C HIS A 67 8.18 -2.33 5.72
N GLU A 68 8.55 -1.05 5.69
CA GLU A 68 8.62 -0.20 6.89
C GLU A 68 7.28 -0.09 7.61
N ALA A 69 6.18 0.09 6.86
CA ALA A 69 4.84 0.14 7.43
C ALA A 69 4.46 -1.18 8.12
N LEU A 70 4.78 -2.32 7.52
CA LEU A 70 4.53 -3.63 8.13
C LEU A 70 5.34 -3.81 9.42
N MET A 71 6.62 -3.47 9.41
CA MET A 71 7.48 -3.52 10.60
C MET A 71 6.96 -2.60 11.72
N ALA A 72 6.43 -1.42 11.37
CA ALA A 72 5.83 -0.52 12.34
C ALA A 72 4.57 -1.12 12.97
N CYS A 73 3.71 -1.76 12.18
CA CYS A 73 2.53 -2.47 12.67
C CYS A 73 2.91 -3.63 13.60
N GLU A 74 3.90 -4.45 13.23
CA GLU A 74 4.38 -5.53 14.10
C GLU A 74 4.88 -5.00 15.45
N LYS A 75 5.69 -3.93 15.44
CA LYS A 75 6.16 -3.30 16.69
C LYS A 75 5.01 -2.79 17.55
N LEU A 76 3.98 -2.18 16.95
CA LEU A 76 2.79 -1.76 17.69
C LEU A 76 2.06 -2.96 18.30
N TRP A 77 1.98 -4.06 17.56
CA TRP A 77 1.34 -5.28 18.03
C TRP A 77 2.10 -5.94 19.19
N SER A 78 3.43 -6.00 19.10
CA SER A 78 4.26 -6.47 20.21
C SER A 78 4.09 -5.62 21.47
N ARG A 79 4.00 -4.30 21.33
CA ARG A 79 3.76 -3.40 22.48
C ARG A 79 2.40 -3.61 23.12
N LEU A 80 1.37 -3.91 22.33
CA LEU A 80 0.06 -4.25 22.86
C LEU A 80 0.10 -5.56 23.64
N ASP A 81 0.77 -6.58 23.10
CA ASP A 81 0.97 -7.87 23.76
C ASP A 81 1.77 -7.73 25.06
N GLU A 82 2.79 -6.86 25.10
CA GLU A 82 3.56 -6.57 26.33
C GLU A 82 2.73 -5.86 27.41
N ARG A 83 1.91 -4.86 27.03
CA ARG A 83 1.18 -4.01 27.98
C ARG A 83 -0.06 -4.66 28.56
N TYR A 84 -0.79 -5.37 27.72
CA TYR A 84 -2.08 -5.95 28.09
C TYR A 84 -1.96 -7.47 28.29
N GLY A 85 -0.81 -8.05 27.95
CA GLY A 85 -0.64 -9.50 27.87
C GLY A 85 -1.43 -10.07 26.69
N LYS A 86 -1.25 -11.38 26.45
CA LYS A 86 -2.17 -12.14 25.60
C LYS A 86 -3.60 -11.85 26.04
N GLY A 87 -4.55 -11.79 25.10
CA GLY A 87 -5.96 -11.48 25.39
C GLY A 87 -6.57 -12.30 26.54
N GLU A 88 -6.00 -13.47 26.81
CA GLU A 88 -6.26 -14.31 27.98
C GLU A 88 -6.04 -13.60 29.33
N ILE A 89 -4.96 -12.82 29.49
CA ILE A 89 -4.67 -12.06 30.72
C ILE A 89 -5.66 -10.91 30.88
N VAL A 90 -6.00 -10.21 29.80
CA VAL A 90 -7.04 -9.17 29.81
C VAL A 90 -8.39 -9.76 30.22
N HIS A 91 -8.75 -10.89 29.61
CA HIS A 91 -9.96 -11.63 29.94
C HIS A 91 -9.97 -12.06 31.41
N GLN A 92 -8.91 -12.70 31.90
CA GLN A 92 -8.79 -13.11 33.30
C GLN A 92 -8.84 -11.92 34.28
N SER A 93 -8.27 -10.78 33.91
CA SER A 93 -8.32 -9.55 34.73
C SER A 93 -9.73 -8.99 34.82
N ILE A 94 -10.47 -9.00 33.71
CA ILE A 94 -11.88 -8.56 33.65
C ILE A 94 -12.77 -9.55 34.39
N THR A 95 -12.64 -10.85 34.14
CA THR A 95 -13.41 -11.91 34.79
C THR A 95 -13.21 -11.88 36.30
N ARG A 96 -11.97 -11.79 36.77
CA ARG A 96 -11.68 -11.68 38.21
C ARG A 96 -12.31 -10.42 38.81
N ARG A 97 -12.35 -9.32 38.05
CA ARG A 97 -13.00 -8.08 38.50
C ARG A 97 -14.52 -8.24 38.57
N ILE A 98 -15.14 -8.87 37.57
CA ILE A 98 -16.58 -9.23 37.55
C ILE A 98 -16.94 -10.16 38.71
N GLU A 99 -16.14 -11.17 38.98
CA GLU A 99 -16.34 -12.08 40.11
C GLU A 99 -16.17 -11.39 41.46
N SER A 100 -15.25 -10.41 41.54
CA SER A 100 -15.04 -9.59 42.74
C SER A 100 -16.09 -8.49 42.93
N PHE A 101 -16.91 -8.20 41.91
CA PHE A 101 -18.01 -7.26 42.08
C PHE A 101 -19.02 -7.86 43.06
N PRO A 102 -19.43 -7.11 44.10
CA PRO A 102 -20.42 -7.60 45.05
C PRO A 102 -21.70 -7.93 44.28
N GLN A 103 -22.06 -9.22 44.24
CA GLN A 103 -23.32 -9.64 43.65
C GLN A 103 -24.44 -9.12 44.54
N LEU A 104 -25.13 -8.08 44.05
CA LEU A 104 -26.29 -7.51 44.72
C LEU A 104 -27.34 -8.61 44.84
N THR A 105 -27.45 -9.19 46.03
CA THR A 105 -28.55 -10.12 46.32
C THR A 105 -29.81 -9.31 46.62
N TYR A 106 -30.98 -9.92 46.45
CA TYR A 106 -32.28 -9.27 46.69
C TYR A 106 -32.40 -8.64 48.10
N LYS A 107 -31.57 -9.07 49.06
CA LYS A 107 -31.51 -8.53 50.43
C LYS A 107 -30.68 -7.23 50.55
N ASP A 108 -29.91 -6.88 49.53
CA ASP A 108 -29.11 -5.65 49.42
C ASP A 108 -29.85 -4.51 48.71
N SER A 109 -31.14 -4.70 48.38
CA SER A 109 -31.99 -3.67 47.76
C SER A 109 -31.99 -2.35 48.55
N LYS A 110 -31.74 -2.39 49.86
CA LYS A 110 -31.61 -1.18 50.70
C LYS A 110 -30.24 -0.49 50.61
N ILE A 111 -29.19 -1.21 50.20
CA ILE A 111 -27.81 -0.69 50.10
C ILE A 111 -27.56 -0.07 48.72
N GLY A 112 -28.11 -0.69 47.66
CA GLY A 112 -28.03 -0.14 46.28
C GLY A 112 -28.64 1.26 46.17
N MET A 113 -29.63 1.57 47.00
CA MET A 113 -30.35 2.84 47.00
C MET A 113 -29.65 3.97 47.79
N SER A 114 -28.85 3.62 48.81
CA SER A 114 -28.09 4.60 49.61
C SER A 114 -26.76 5.01 48.97
N LEU A 115 -26.26 4.24 48.01
CA LEU A 115 -25.04 4.53 47.25
C LEU A 115 -25.31 5.31 45.96
N LEU A 116 -26.59 5.50 45.61
CA LEU A 116 -26.97 6.40 44.56
C LEU A 116 -26.75 7.86 45.03
N PRO A 117 -26.09 8.71 44.22
CA PRO A 117 -25.92 10.11 44.57
C PRO A 117 -27.29 10.78 44.72
N ALA A 118 -27.38 11.82 45.56
CA ALA A 118 -28.61 12.50 45.95
C ALA A 118 -29.57 12.80 44.77
N ASN A 119 -29.02 13.04 43.59
CA ASN A 119 -29.75 13.37 42.36
C ASN A 119 -30.59 12.20 41.78
N ALA A 120 -30.24 10.94 42.06
CA ALA A 120 -31.04 9.78 41.64
C ALA A 120 -32.26 9.58 42.56
N ASN A 121 -32.13 9.90 43.85
CA ASN A 121 -33.26 9.95 44.79
C ASN A 121 -34.27 11.04 44.38
N ASP A 122 -33.81 12.13 43.76
CA ASP A 122 -34.70 13.18 43.26
C ASP A 122 -35.45 12.75 42.00
N TYR A 123 -34.87 11.89 41.16
CA TYR A 123 -35.55 11.31 40.00
C TYR A 123 -36.68 10.38 40.42
N GLU A 124 -36.45 9.53 41.41
CA GLU A 124 -37.49 8.67 41.99
C GLU A 124 -38.62 9.47 42.62
N LYS A 125 -38.32 10.54 43.39
CA LYS A 125 -39.35 11.40 43.98
C LYS A 125 -40.17 12.14 42.93
N LYS A 126 -39.55 12.54 41.82
CA LYS A 126 -40.20 13.29 40.74
C LYS A 126 -41.02 12.39 39.81
N HIS A 127 -40.58 11.16 39.59
CA HIS A 127 -41.15 10.26 38.58
C HIS A 127 -41.79 8.99 39.16
N ILE A 128 -41.72 8.77 40.48
CA ILE A 128 -42.30 7.63 41.21
C ILE A 128 -41.89 6.29 40.57
N VAL A 129 -40.59 6.11 40.36
CA VAL A 129 -40.01 4.89 39.79
C VAL A 129 -38.87 4.39 40.67
N SER A 130 -38.92 3.11 41.04
CA SER A 130 -37.94 2.48 41.94
C SER A 130 -36.53 2.38 41.35
N PHE A 131 -36.40 2.54 40.03
CA PHE A 131 -35.10 2.56 39.37
C PHE A 131 -35.16 3.52 38.18
N PRO A 132 -34.23 4.49 38.07
CA PRO A 132 -34.18 5.36 36.91
C PRO A 132 -33.85 4.54 35.66
N PRO A 133 -34.43 4.87 34.49
CA PRO A 133 -34.07 4.22 33.23
C PRO A 133 -32.56 4.29 33.00
N PHE A 134 -31.98 3.27 32.37
CA PHE A 134 -30.54 3.21 32.08
C PHE A 134 -30.00 4.49 31.40
N THR A 135 -30.84 5.16 30.60
CA THR A 135 -30.54 6.46 29.98
C THR A 135 -30.16 7.54 30.98
N ALA A 136 -30.87 7.66 32.11
CA ALA A 136 -30.59 8.66 33.13
C ALA A 136 -29.29 8.36 33.90
N PHE A 137 -28.96 7.07 34.08
CA PHE A 137 -27.68 6.65 34.64
C PHE A 137 -26.51 6.99 33.70
N VAL A 138 -26.67 6.82 32.38
CA VAL A 138 -25.64 7.18 31.39
C VAL A 138 -25.42 8.69 31.33
N GLU A 139 -26.47 9.51 31.43
CA GLU A 139 -26.32 10.96 31.52
C GLU A 139 -25.59 11.38 32.79
N PHE A 140 -25.90 10.75 33.92
CA PHE A 140 -25.17 10.98 35.17
C PHE A 140 -23.68 10.65 35.07
N ILE A 141 -23.31 9.49 34.51
CA ILE A 141 -21.91 9.10 34.30
C ILE A 141 -21.19 10.14 33.41
N ARG A 142 -21.86 10.67 32.38
CA ARG A 142 -21.31 11.73 31.51
C ARG A 142 -21.09 13.04 32.28
N GLU A 143 -22.03 13.45 33.12
CA GLU A 143 -21.87 14.65 33.95
C GLU A 143 -20.69 14.50 34.93
N GLN A 144 -20.57 13.36 35.62
CA GLN A 144 -19.48 13.11 36.55
C GLN A 144 -18.11 13.01 35.86
N ALA A 145 -18.06 12.41 34.67
CA ALA A 145 -16.84 12.38 33.85
C ALA A 145 -16.39 13.81 33.48
N THR A 146 -17.35 14.71 33.22
CA THR A 146 -17.08 16.13 32.90
C THR A 146 -16.55 16.90 34.12
N ILE A 147 -17.09 16.62 35.32
CA ILE A 147 -16.66 17.24 36.59
C ILE A 147 -15.26 16.75 37.00
N CYS A 148 -14.95 15.48 36.77
CA CYS A 148 -13.67 14.88 37.15
C CYS A 148 -12.50 15.17 36.19
N LYS A 149 -12.73 15.84 35.03
CA LYS A 149 -11.71 16.07 33.97
C LYS A 149 -10.79 14.84 33.77
N LEU A 150 -11.40 13.69 33.47
CA LEU A 150 -10.70 12.57 32.84
C LEU A 150 -10.70 12.75 31.32
#